data_AF-A0A364XWK5-F1
#
_entry.id   AF-A0A364XWK5-F1
#
_cell.length_a   1.000
_cell.length_b   1.000
_cell.length_c   1.000
_cell.angle_alpha   90.00
_cell.angle_beta   90.00
_cell.angle_gamma   90.00
#
_symmetry.space_group_name_H-M   'P 1'
#
loop_
_entity.id
_entity.type
_entity.pdbx_description
1 polymer ?
#
loop_
_entity_poly.entity_id
_entity_poly.type
_entity_poly.pdbx_seq_one_letter_code
_entity_poly.pdbx_strand_id
1 'polypeptide(L)'
;MQVKGNVILYNTRIYEEENLQPDVFLEKVKLVQRIRTSRQLKFSFLPTSAKDLERNNKIWEFVNGNSNALNYDHKYFIIMLPDWLHQFLRFSTQKNVMECIVVALTGLYAGEPAMRAKLEKRLERSLYLRVTDYYRQYFSDFEDFSFIVAEDWNLTDQINDEYFQKRKRFISRFDYFFRDHCSNPIVIPHIYPVYDPRYEQSMFVKNTFDVPLVNSYFSKSDWKRIILGDSKDELIRMESEAEPWIKWKESFVRENRLRA
;
A
#
# COMPACT_ATOMS: atom_id res chain seq x y z
N MET A 1 -10.13 7.23 -17.43
CA MET A 1 -9.15 6.18 -17.77
C MET A 1 -9.50 4.93 -16.96
N GLN A 2 -9.85 3.81 -17.60
CA GLN A 2 -10.15 2.55 -16.91
C GLN A 2 -8.87 2.05 -16.21
N VAL A 3 -8.88 1.94 -14.88
CA VAL A 3 -7.82 1.20 -14.17
C VAL A 3 -8.11 -0.29 -14.35
N LYS A 4 -7.71 -0.83 -15.51
CA LYS A 4 -7.55 -2.28 -15.70
C LYS A 4 -6.29 -2.71 -14.94
N GLY A 5 -6.36 -3.85 -14.26
CA GLY A 5 -5.22 -4.51 -13.62
C GLY A 5 -5.28 -4.48 -12.10
N ASN A 6 -6.03 -5.41 -11.51
CA ASN A 6 -5.76 -5.85 -10.14
C ASN A 6 -5.04 -7.20 -10.23
N VAL A 7 -4.09 -7.42 -9.33
CA VAL A 7 -3.44 -8.72 -9.16
C VAL A 7 -4.05 -9.41 -7.95
N ILE A 8 -4.41 -10.68 -8.10
CA ILE A 8 -4.94 -11.51 -7.02
C ILE A 8 -3.84 -12.50 -6.62
N LEU A 9 -3.51 -12.50 -5.33
CA LEU A 9 -2.54 -13.38 -4.73
C LEU A 9 -3.25 -14.35 -3.78
N TYR A 10 -3.01 -15.64 -3.96
CA TYR A 10 -3.60 -16.71 -3.14
C TYR A 10 -2.56 -17.26 -2.17
N ASN A 11 -2.89 -17.29 -0.88
CA ASN A 11 -2.11 -18.02 0.11
C ASN A 11 -2.50 -19.49 0.10
N THR A 12 -1.86 -20.30 -0.75
CA THR A 12 -2.07 -21.76 -0.81
C THR A 12 -1.21 -22.54 0.20
N ARG A 13 -0.39 -21.84 1.01
CA ARG A 13 0.51 -22.39 2.03
C ARG A 13 0.02 -22.13 3.47
N ILE A 14 -1.22 -21.69 3.62
CA ILE A 14 -1.80 -21.33 4.91
C ILE A 14 -1.90 -22.52 5.88
N TYR A 15 -1.93 -23.74 5.35
CA TYR A 15 -1.96 -24.98 6.12
C TYR A 15 -0.68 -25.24 6.92
N GLU A 16 0.44 -24.66 6.47
CA GLU A 16 1.75 -24.83 7.11
C GLU A 16 1.80 -24.18 8.50
N GLU A 17 0.95 -23.17 8.75
CA GLU A 17 0.82 -22.50 10.06
C GLU A 17 0.53 -23.48 11.20
N GLU A 18 -0.18 -24.56 10.91
CA GLU A 18 -0.57 -25.58 11.89
C GLU A 18 0.11 -26.93 11.62
N ASN A 19 1.15 -26.94 10.77
CA ASN A 19 1.86 -28.15 10.36
C ASN A 19 0.93 -29.27 9.84
N LEU A 20 -0.16 -28.89 9.18
CA LEU A 20 -1.11 -29.85 8.61
C LEU A 20 -0.62 -30.36 7.26
N GLN A 21 -1.10 -31.52 6.83
CA GLN A 21 -1.00 -31.92 5.43
C GLN A 21 -2.10 -31.23 4.61
N PRO A 22 -1.89 -30.95 3.31
CA PRO A 22 -2.87 -30.22 2.50
C PRO A 22 -4.27 -30.85 2.44
N ASP A 23 -4.35 -32.18 2.36
CA ASP A 23 -5.58 -32.96 2.37
C ASP A 23 -6.31 -32.87 3.72
N VAL A 24 -5.57 -32.99 4.83
CA VAL A 24 -6.11 -32.81 6.18
C VAL A 24 -6.66 -31.39 6.38
N PHE A 25 -5.97 -30.38 5.84
CA PHE A 25 -6.46 -29.00 5.87
C PHE A 25 -7.78 -28.85 5.10
N LEU A 26 -7.88 -29.42 3.88
CA LEU A 26 -9.11 -29.39 3.09
C LEU A 26 -10.28 -30.06 3.80
N GLU A 27 -10.04 -31.20 4.45
CA GLU A 27 -11.08 -31.89 5.23
C GLU A 27 -11.60 -31.02 6.38
N LYS A 28 -10.74 -30.25 7.04
CA LYS A 28 -11.15 -29.31 8.09
C LYS A 28 -11.99 -28.15 7.56
N VAL A 29 -11.68 -27.65 6.36
CA VAL A 29 -12.44 -26.54 5.73
C VAL A 29 -13.53 -27.00 4.76
N LYS A 30 -13.85 -28.31 4.71
CA LYS A 30 -14.77 -28.85 3.70
C LYS A 30 -16.18 -28.28 3.80
N LEU A 31 -16.63 -27.99 5.02
CA LEU A 31 -17.96 -27.44 5.29
C LEU A 31 -18.03 -25.93 5.11
N VAL A 32 -16.89 -25.24 5.03
CA VAL A 32 -16.86 -23.80 4.76
C VAL A 32 -17.34 -23.56 3.32
N GLN A 33 -18.35 -22.71 3.17
CA GLN A 33 -18.93 -22.35 1.89
C GLN A 33 -18.58 -20.93 1.44
N ARG A 34 -18.27 -20.02 2.39
CA ARG A 34 -17.94 -18.62 2.12
C ARG A 34 -16.76 -18.16 2.96
N ILE A 35 -16.14 -17.06 2.56
CA ILE A 35 -15.05 -16.43 3.31
C ILE A 35 -15.33 -14.95 3.53
N ARG A 36 -14.98 -14.41 4.70
CA ARG A 36 -15.11 -12.96 4.97
C ARG A 36 -14.24 -12.20 3.99
N THR A 37 -14.79 -11.15 3.39
CA THR A 37 -14.07 -10.26 2.48
C THR A 37 -14.18 -8.81 2.99
N SER A 38 -13.06 -8.09 3.03
CA SER A 38 -13.04 -6.68 3.47
C SER A 38 -11.99 -5.86 2.72
N ARG A 39 -11.92 -4.56 3.05
CA ARG A 39 -10.90 -3.61 2.57
C ARG A 39 -10.10 -2.97 3.71
N GLN A 40 -10.01 -3.67 4.84
CA GLN A 40 -9.39 -3.13 6.06
C GLN A 40 -7.85 -3.17 6.00
N LEU A 41 -7.29 -4.10 5.22
CA LEU A 41 -5.85 -4.13 4.96
C LEU A 41 -5.47 -3.02 3.98
N LYS A 42 -4.40 -2.28 4.28
CA LYS A 42 -3.92 -1.17 3.45
C LYS A 42 -2.41 -1.09 3.42
N PHE A 43 -1.85 -0.69 2.28
CA PHE A 43 -0.47 -0.24 2.17
C PHE A 43 -0.43 1.28 2.32
N SER A 44 0.44 1.83 3.17
CA SER A 44 0.45 3.26 3.46
C SER A 44 1.74 3.94 3.00
N PHE A 45 1.63 5.01 2.23
CA PHE A 45 2.73 5.93 1.95
C PHE A 45 2.87 7.03 3.01
N LEU A 46 1.98 7.08 4.01
CA LEU A 46 2.10 7.92 5.20
C LEU A 46 1.99 7.06 6.48
N PRO A 47 2.97 6.20 6.77
CA PRO A 47 2.93 5.37 7.98
C PRO A 47 2.94 6.23 9.23
N THR A 48 1.93 6.11 10.09
CA THR A 48 1.79 6.94 11.29
C THR A 48 2.29 6.26 12.57
N SER A 49 2.68 5.00 12.46
CA SER A 49 3.13 4.18 13.59
C SER A 49 4.09 3.09 13.14
N ALA A 50 4.83 2.51 14.08
CA ALA A 50 5.63 1.32 13.84
C ALA A 50 4.79 0.14 13.30
N LYS A 51 3.52 0.02 13.72
CA LYS A 51 2.59 -0.99 13.20
C LYS A 51 2.24 -0.79 11.73
N ASP A 52 2.13 0.46 11.27
CA ASP A 52 1.90 0.75 9.85
C ASP A 52 3.11 0.33 9.01
N LEU A 53 4.33 0.59 9.52
CA LEU A 53 5.58 0.15 8.89
C LEU A 53 5.70 -1.36 8.84
N GLU A 54 5.42 -2.03 9.96
CA GLU A 54 5.40 -3.48 10.04
C GLU A 54 4.39 -4.08 9.06
N ARG A 55 3.18 -3.52 8.98
CA ARG A 55 2.16 -3.95 8.01
C ARG A 55 2.65 -3.78 6.57
N ASN A 56 3.25 -2.64 6.22
CA ASN A 56 3.84 -2.45 4.88
C ASN A 56 4.90 -3.51 4.58
N ASN A 57 5.77 -3.81 5.56
CA ASN A 57 6.76 -4.88 5.43
C ASN A 57 6.10 -6.24 5.22
N LYS A 58 5.07 -6.60 6.00
CA LYS A 58 4.37 -7.87 5.83
C LYS A 58 3.65 -7.99 4.50
N ILE A 59 3.10 -6.89 3.97
CA ILE A 59 2.54 -6.86 2.61
C ILE A 59 3.64 -7.10 1.58
N TRP A 60 4.81 -6.47 1.73
CA TRP A 60 5.96 -6.70 0.85
C TRP A 60 6.45 -8.16 0.91
N GLU A 61 6.60 -8.73 2.10
CA GLU A 61 6.97 -10.14 2.31
C GLU A 61 5.96 -11.09 1.63
N PHE A 62 4.66 -10.80 1.76
CA PHE A 62 3.59 -11.57 1.14
C PHE A 62 3.66 -11.54 -0.39
N VAL A 63 3.83 -10.36 -0.99
CA VAL A 63 4.03 -10.20 -2.44
C VAL A 63 5.30 -10.92 -2.91
N ASN A 64 6.30 -11.05 -2.04
CA ASN A 64 7.59 -11.65 -2.35
C ASN A 64 7.75 -13.14 -1.96
N GLY A 65 6.63 -13.82 -1.68
CA GLY A 65 6.60 -15.29 -1.57
C GLY A 65 6.50 -15.83 -0.14
N ASN A 66 6.58 -14.97 0.88
CA ASN A 66 6.19 -15.36 2.23
C ASN A 66 4.67 -15.23 2.40
N SER A 67 3.92 -16.18 1.84
CA SER A 67 2.44 -16.16 1.85
C SER A 67 1.83 -16.13 3.25
N ASN A 68 2.59 -16.46 4.29
CA ASN A 68 2.15 -16.45 5.68
C ASN A 68 2.53 -15.16 6.44
N ALA A 69 3.20 -14.20 5.80
CA ALA A 69 3.64 -12.95 6.42
C ALA A 69 2.52 -12.15 7.11
N LEU A 70 1.29 -12.23 6.60
CA LEU A 70 0.14 -11.45 7.09
C LEU A 70 -0.67 -12.18 8.18
N ASN A 71 -0.30 -13.39 8.58
CA ASN A 71 -1.11 -14.27 9.43
C ASN A 71 -1.08 -13.96 10.95
N TYR A 72 -1.03 -12.68 11.33
CA TYR A 72 -0.93 -12.25 12.73
C TYR A 72 -2.31 -12.01 13.37
N ASP A 73 -3.09 -11.07 12.84
CA ASP A 73 -4.41 -10.71 13.38
C ASP A 73 -5.56 -11.48 12.74
N HIS A 74 -5.38 -11.78 11.47
CA HIS A 74 -6.29 -12.57 10.66
C HIS A 74 -5.45 -13.57 9.87
N LYS A 75 -6.06 -14.67 9.46
CA LYS A 75 -5.42 -15.65 8.56
C LYS A 75 -5.89 -15.32 7.16
N TYR A 76 -4.98 -14.75 6.35
CA TYR A 76 -5.33 -14.21 5.04
C TYR A 76 -5.14 -15.28 3.96
N PHE A 77 -6.21 -15.50 3.20
CA PHE A 77 -6.27 -16.49 2.13
C PHE A 77 -6.07 -15.85 0.76
N ILE A 78 -6.58 -14.63 0.59
CA ILE A 78 -6.56 -13.92 -0.69
C ILE A 78 -6.26 -12.45 -0.41
N ILE A 79 -5.30 -11.90 -1.14
CA ILE A 79 -5.04 -10.46 -1.19
C ILE A 79 -5.14 -10.03 -2.65
N MET A 80 -5.98 -9.03 -2.90
CA MET A 80 -6.07 -8.36 -4.20
C MET A 80 -5.61 -6.90 -4.04
N LEU A 81 -4.66 -6.52 -4.88
CA LEU A 81 -4.02 -5.22 -4.88
C LEU A 81 -3.94 -4.66 -6.32
N PRO A 82 -3.89 -3.32 -6.48
CA PRO A 82 -3.66 -2.71 -7.79
C PRO A 82 -2.36 -3.23 -8.43
N ASP A 83 -2.37 -3.46 -9.74
CA ASP A 83 -1.23 -4.01 -10.47
C ASP A 83 0.02 -3.14 -10.33
N TRP A 84 -0.11 -1.82 -10.38
CA TRP A 84 1.02 -0.91 -10.17
C TRP A 84 1.67 -1.11 -8.79
N LEU A 85 0.87 -1.34 -7.74
CA LEU A 85 1.36 -1.55 -6.38
C LEU A 85 2.03 -2.92 -6.29
N HIS A 86 1.43 -3.94 -6.91
CA HIS A 86 2.02 -5.27 -7.00
C HIS A 86 3.39 -5.22 -7.69
N GLN A 87 3.49 -4.61 -8.85
CA GLN A 87 4.75 -4.49 -9.59
C GLN A 87 5.79 -3.67 -8.80
N PHE A 88 5.38 -2.56 -8.18
CA PHE A 88 6.24 -1.78 -7.30
C PHE A 88 6.85 -2.64 -6.19
N LEU A 89 6.02 -3.39 -5.46
CA LEU A 89 6.47 -4.24 -4.35
C LEU A 89 7.27 -5.47 -4.80
N ARG A 90 6.90 -6.06 -5.94
CA ARG A 90 7.54 -7.27 -6.48
C ARG A 90 8.92 -7.00 -7.05
N PHE A 91 9.12 -5.82 -7.65
CA PHE A 91 10.38 -5.45 -8.32
C PHE A 91 11.22 -4.45 -7.53
N SER A 92 10.88 -4.21 -6.26
CA SER A 92 11.68 -3.38 -5.35
C SER A 92 12.12 -4.19 -4.14
N THR A 93 13.36 -3.96 -3.68
CA THR A 93 13.78 -4.44 -2.36
C THR A 93 12.98 -3.73 -1.28
N GLN A 94 12.85 -4.34 -0.10
CA GLN A 94 12.21 -3.72 1.06
C GLN A 94 12.83 -2.34 1.38
N LYS A 95 14.17 -2.24 1.30
CA LYS A 95 14.89 -0.97 1.50
C LYS A 95 14.44 0.08 0.48
N ASN A 96 14.34 -0.28 -0.80
CA ASN A 96 13.92 0.64 -1.85
C ASN A 96 12.45 1.07 -1.67
N VAL A 97 11.57 0.17 -1.22
CA VAL A 97 10.18 0.54 -0.90
C VAL A 97 10.14 1.62 0.19
N MET A 98 10.90 1.43 1.27
CA MET A 98 11.01 2.41 2.34
C MET A 98 11.66 3.72 1.88
N GLU A 99 12.66 3.64 1.01
CA GLU A 99 13.30 4.80 0.41
C GLU A 99 12.33 5.63 -0.42
N CYS A 100 11.53 4.98 -1.26
CA CYS A 100 10.52 5.65 -2.08
C CYS A 100 9.45 6.34 -1.22
N ILE A 101 9.06 5.77 -0.08
CA ILE A 101 8.17 6.44 0.89
C ILE A 101 8.83 7.72 1.42
N VAL A 102 10.09 7.66 1.84
CA VAL A 102 10.83 8.83 2.35
C VAL A 102 10.99 9.91 1.26
N VAL A 103 11.36 9.53 0.05
CA VAL A 103 11.50 10.44 -1.10
C VAL A 103 10.18 11.14 -1.41
N ALA A 104 9.07 10.39 -1.47
CA ALA A 104 7.74 10.96 -1.71
C ALA A 104 7.34 11.95 -0.62
N LEU A 105 7.53 11.58 0.64
CA LEU A 105 7.20 12.43 1.79
C LEU A 105 8.12 13.65 1.90
N THR A 106 9.37 13.55 1.46
CA THR A 106 10.29 14.69 1.34
C THR A 106 9.78 15.68 0.30
N GLY A 107 9.39 15.17 -0.88
CA GLY A 107 8.76 16.00 -1.90
C GLY A 107 7.49 16.68 -1.40
N LEU A 108 6.65 15.95 -0.65
CA LEU A 108 5.43 16.51 -0.06
C LEU A 108 5.74 17.59 0.99
N TYR A 109 6.72 17.34 1.86
CA TYR A 109 7.14 18.29 2.90
C TYR A 109 7.72 19.57 2.31
N ALA A 110 8.51 19.45 1.25
CA ALA A 110 9.09 20.57 0.52
C ALA A 110 8.03 21.34 -0.29
N GLY A 111 7.24 20.61 -1.06
CA GLY A 111 6.31 21.15 -2.04
C GLY A 111 5.00 21.67 -1.46
N GLU A 112 4.57 21.21 -0.28
CA GLU A 112 3.29 21.61 0.34
C GLU A 112 3.49 22.03 1.81
N PRO A 113 3.77 23.32 2.09
CA PRO A 113 4.05 23.78 3.46
C PRO A 113 2.92 23.50 4.44
N ALA A 114 1.65 23.53 4.00
CA ALA A 114 0.51 23.24 4.86
C ALA A 114 0.51 21.79 5.39
N MET A 115 1.25 20.89 4.76
CA MET A 115 1.42 19.51 5.20
C MET A 115 2.53 19.33 6.23
N ARG A 116 3.47 20.29 6.39
CA ARG A 116 4.62 20.16 7.30
C ARG A 116 4.21 19.87 8.75
N ALA A 117 3.28 20.67 9.29
CA ALA A 117 2.77 20.47 10.66
C ALA A 117 2.01 19.14 10.82
N LYS A 118 1.30 18.69 9.77
CA LYS A 118 0.61 17.39 9.79
C LYS A 118 1.61 16.24 9.77
N LEU A 119 2.66 16.33 8.96
CA LEU A 119 3.72 15.34 8.88
C LEU A 119 4.48 15.26 10.20
N GLU A 120 4.87 16.39 10.79
CA GLU A 120 5.53 16.43 12.10
C GLU A 120 4.72 15.76 13.20
N LYS A 121 3.39 16.00 13.23
CA LYS A 121 2.52 15.45 14.26
C LYS A 121 2.17 13.98 14.06
N ARG A 122 2.08 13.50 12.81
CA ARG A 122 1.45 12.21 12.49
C ARG A 122 2.39 11.17 11.93
N LEU A 123 3.47 11.57 11.27
CA LEU A 123 4.39 10.62 10.64
C LEU A 123 5.14 9.85 11.72
N GLU A 124 5.40 8.56 11.48
CA GLU A 124 6.26 7.79 12.36
C GLU A 124 7.62 8.50 12.52
N ARG A 125 8.12 8.59 13.76
CA ARG A 125 9.21 9.50 14.12
C ARG A 125 10.49 9.23 13.34
N SER A 126 10.85 7.96 13.13
CA SER A 126 12.05 7.62 12.37
C SER A 126 11.96 8.05 10.91
N LEU A 127 10.77 7.93 10.29
CA LEU A 127 10.54 8.46 8.95
C LEU A 127 10.59 9.98 8.91
N TYR A 128 10.00 10.66 9.89
CA TYR A 128 10.00 12.12 9.93
C TYR A 128 11.42 12.69 9.97
N LEU A 129 12.31 12.11 10.80
CA LEU A 129 13.70 12.54 10.87
C LEU A 129 14.40 12.42 9.50
N ARG A 130 14.23 11.27 8.83
CA ARG A 130 14.79 11.05 7.48
C ARG A 130 14.25 12.03 6.45
N VAL A 131 12.94 12.29 6.49
CA VAL A 131 12.29 13.28 5.62
C VAL A 131 12.86 14.68 5.84
N THR A 132 13.03 15.10 7.10
CA THR A 132 13.60 16.43 7.40
C THR A 132 15.07 16.54 7.03
N ASP A 133 15.84 15.46 7.17
CA ASP A 133 17.25 15.43 6.77
C ASP A 133 17.38 15.54 5.26
N TYR A 134 16.58 14.80 4.49
CA TYR A 134 16.55 14.92 3.04
C TYR A 134 16.06 16.30 2.59
N TYR A 135 15.03 16.83 3.24
CA TYR A 135 14.56 18.18 2.95
C TYR A 135 15.68 19.21 3.13
N ARG A 136 16.41 19.18 4.25
CA ARG A 136 17.54 20.10 4.50
C ARG A 136 18.66 19.95 3.46
N GLN A 137 18.93 18.74 3.00
CA GLN A 137 20.01 18.48 2.05
C GLN A 137 19.66 18.90 0.62
N TYR A 138 18.41 18.68 0.17
CA TYR A 138 18.05 18.78 -1.25
C TYR A 138 17.05 19.91 -1.56
N PHE A 139 16.30 20.39 -0.57
CA PHE A 139 15.15 21.28 -0.77
C PHE A 139 15.06 22.45 0.22
N SER A 140 16.12 22.78 0.96
CA SER A 140 16.08 23.86 1.95
C SER A 140 15.75 25.23 1.34
N ASP A 141 16.06 25.44 0.07
CA ASP A 141 15.70 26.64 -0.70
C ASP A 141 14.19 26.74 -1.04
N PHE A 142 13.40 25.71 -0.73
CA PHE A 142 11.94 25.70 -0.85
C PHE A 142 11.23 25.94 0.50
N GLU A 143 11.92 26.48 1.50
CA GLU A 143 11.32 26.78 2.81
C GLU A 143 10.15 27.75 2.72
N ASP A 144 10.28 28.80 1.92
CA ASP A 144 9.26 29.82 1.65
C ASP A 144 8.37 29.47 0.45
N PHE A 145 8.25 28.19 0.09
CA PHE A 145 7.40 27.75 -1.03
C PHE A 145 5.92 27.80 -0.65
N SER A 146 5.39 28.97 -0.28
CA SER A 146 3.96 29.18 -0.07
C SER A 146 3.23 29.20 -1.43
N PHE A 147 2.32 28.25 -1.63
CA PHE A 147 1.33 28.36 -2.70
C PHE A 147 0.45 29.58 -2.42
N ILE A 148 0.68 30.68 -3.14
CA ILE A 148 -0.30 31.76 -3.21
C ILE A 148 -1.41 31.26 -4.13
N VAL A 149 -2.46 30.69 -3.55
CA VAL A 149 -3.73 30.52 -4.26
C VAL A 149 -4.35 31.91 -4.30
N ALA A 150 -4.08 32.68 -5.36
CA ALA A 150 -4.73 33.96 -5.54
C ALA A 150 -6.23 33.70 -5.75
N GLU A 151 -7.06 34.07 -4.79
CA GLU A 151 -8.52 34.14 -4.94
C GLU A 151 -8.92 35.31 -5.88
N ASP A 152 -7.98 36.20 -6.19
CA ASP A 152 -8.21 37.44 -6.94
C ASP A 152 -7.50 37.43 -8.31
N TRP A 153 -8.29 37.45 -9.38
CA TRP A 153 -7.87 37.29 -10.78
C TRP A 153 -7.09 38.50 -11.35
N ASN A 154 -6.91 39.57 -10.57
CA ASN A 154 -6.22 40.80 -10.99
C ASN A 154 -4.79 40.92 -10.43
N LEU A 155 -4.39 40.06 -9.50
CA LEU A 155 -3.02 39.94 -8.95
C LEU A 155 -2.16 38.91 -9.70
N THR A 156 -2.75 38.27 -10.71
CA THR A 156 -2.26 37.08 -11.41
C THR A 156 -0.98 37.29 -12.18
N ASP A 157 -0.75 38.38 -12.91
CA ASP A 157 0.30 38.37 -13.95
C ASP A 157 1.75 38.35 -13.44
N GLN A 158 2.09 39.06 -12.37
CA GLN A 158 3.46 39.04 -11.82
C GLN A 158 3.67 37.96 -10.75
N ILE A 159 2.64 37.68 -9.94
CA ILE A 159 2.67 36.62 -8.93
C ILE A 159 2.71 35.24 -9.60
N ASN A 160 2.07 35.07 -10.77
CA ASN A 160 2.13 33.82 -11.52
C ASN A 160 3.52 33.52 -12.08
N ASP A 161 4.27 34.49 -12.60
CA ASP A 161 5.55 34.20 -13.25
C ASP A 161 6.60 33.68 -12.26
N GLU A 162 6.79 34.35 -11.13
CA GLU A 162 7.73 33.88 -10.10
C GLU A 162 7.28 32.53 -9.52
N TYR A 163 5.98 32.36 -9.30
CA TYR A 163 5.38 31.12 -8.85
C TYR A 163 5.58 29.97 -9.85
N PHE A 164 5.27 30.18 -11.13
CA PHE A 164 5.44 29.17 -12.17
C PHE A 164 6.91 28.80 -12.34
N GLN A 165 7.82 29.76 -12.24
CA GLN A 165 9.27 29.49 -12.26
C GLN A 165 9.70 28.68 -11.03
N LYS A 166 9.26 29.05 -9.82
CA LYS A 166 9.56 28.28 -8.60
C LYS A 166 8.99 26.87 -8.67
N ARG A 167 7.74 26.69 -9.13
CA ARG A 167 7.11 25.38 -9.31
C ARG A 167 7.82 24.54 -10.37
N LYS A 168 8.22 25.13 -11.51
CA LYS A 168 8.99 24.45 -12.55
C LYS A 168 10.36 24.00 -12.03
N ARG A 169 11.04 24.83 -11.23
CA ARG A 169 12.29 24.48 -10.55
C ARG A 169 12.09 23.34 -9.56
N PHE A 170 11.01 23.38 -8.77
CA PHE A 170 10.66 22.30 -7.84
C PHE A 170 10.42 20.99 -8.59
N ILE A 171 9.55 20.99 -9.61
CA ILE A 171 9.25 19.81 -10.44
C ILE A 171 10.53 19.22 -11.02
N SER A 172 11.38 20.05 -11.64
CA SER A 172 12.63 19.58 -12.21
C SER A 172 13.57 19.00 -11.14
N ARG A 173 13.67 19.64 -9.97
CA ARG A 173 14.53 19.13 -8.90
C ARG A 173 13.99 17.84 -8.29
N PHE A 174 12.67 17.75 -8.09
CA PHE A 174 12.04 16.55 -7.58
C PHE A 174 12.19 15.39 -8.55
N ASP A 175 12.08 15.61 -9.87
CA ASP A 175 12.34 14.58 -10.88
C ASP A 175 13.77 14.02 -10.76
N TYR A 176 14.77 14.89 -10.62
CA TYR A 176 16.17 14.47 -10.41
C TYR A 176 16.37 13.76 -9.08
N PHE A 177 15.84 14.31 -7.99
CA PHE A 177 15.90 13.71 -6.67
C PHE A 177 15.24 12.33 -6.63
N PHE A 178 14.06 12.18 -7.23
CA PHE A 178 13.37 10.91 -7.33
C PHE A 178 14.18 9.89 -8.13
N ARG A 179 14.73 10.31 -9.27
CA ARG A 179 15.60 9.48 -10.11
C ARG A 179 16.83 9.01 -9.36
N ASP A 180 17.46 9.86 -8.56
CA ASP A 180 18.75 9.56 -7.92
C ASP A 180 18.59 8.74 -6.62
N HIS A 181 17.41 8.76 -5.98
CA HIS A 181 17.19 8.12 -4.67
C HIS A 181 16.20 6.94 -4.66
N CYS A 182 15.21 6.88 -5.56
CA CYS A 182 14.21 5.79 -5.61
C CYS A 182 14.18 5.09 -6.98
N SER A 183 14.32 5.86 -8.07
CA SER A 183 14.40 5.39 -9.47
C SER A 183 13.29 4.43 -9.92
N ASN A 184 12.12 4.39 -9.26
CA ASN A 184 11.05 3.46 -9.62
C ASN A 184 9.96 4.18 -10.47
N PRO A 185 9.93 4.00 -11.80
CA PRO A 185 9.01 4.71 -12.67
C PRO A 185 7.55 4.22 -12.57
N ILE A 186 7.31 3.04 -11.99
CA ILE A 186 5.95 2.50 -11.83
C ILE A 186 5.19 3.29 -10.78
N VAL A 187 5.87 3.69 -9.70
CA VAL A 187 5.21 4.33 -8.55
C VAL A 187 5.13 5.85 -8.69
N ILE A 188 6.03 6.51 -9.44
CA ILE A 188 6.08 7.98 -9.53
C ILE A 188 4.72 8.63 -9.86
N PRO A 189 3.87 8.11 -10.78
CA PRO A 189 2.59 8.75 -11.09
C PRO A 189 1.60 8.75 -9.92
N HIS A 190 1.81 7.87 -8.94
CA HIS A 190 0.92 7.66 -7.80
C HIS A 190 1.35 8.45 -6.56
N ILE A 191 2.63 8.82 -6.45
CA ILE A 191 3.22 9.46 -5.27
C ILE A 191 3.81 10.84 -5.54
N TYR A 192 3.57 11.39 -6.73
CA TYR A 192 4.09 12.69 -7.10
C TYR A 192 3.55 13.79 -6.18
N PRO A 193 4.41 14.62 -5.55
CA PRO A 193 4.06 15.37 -4.35
C PRO A 193 3.21 16.62 -4.60
N VAL A 194 3.26 17.20 -5.80
CA VAL A 194 2.55 18.42 -6.19
C VAL A 194 1.77 18.19 -7.47
N TYR A 195 0.83 19.06 -7.82
CA TYR A 195 0.15 18.93 -9.11
C TYR A 195 1.17 19.00 -10.25
N ASP A 196 1.10 18.04 -11.16
CA ASP A 196 1.86 17.97 -12.41
C ASP A 196 0.93 17.36 -13.47
N PRO A 197 0.73 18.00 -14.64
CA PRO A 197 -0.13 17.49 -15.69
C PRO A 197 0.22 16.06 -16.16
N ARG A 198 1.48 15.62 -15.98
CA ARG A 198 1.91 14.24 -16.27
C ARG A 198 1.28 13.23 -15.30
N TYR A 199 0.93 13.67 -14.10
CA TYR A 199 0.56 12.83 -12.95
C TYR A 199 -0.67 13.36 -12.20
N GLU A 200 -1.68 13.87 -12.92
CA GLU A 200 -2.88 14.51 -12.33
C GLU A 200 -3.65 13.62 -11.35
N GLN A 201 -3.48 12.31 -11.49
CA GLN A 201 -4.14 11.31 -10.64
C GLN A 201 -3.32 10.91 -9.41
N SER A 202 -2.18 11.58 -9.15
CA SER A 202 -1.34 11.31 -8.00
C SER A 202 -2.15 11.33 -6.71
N MET A 203 -1.94 10.31 -5.89
CA MET A 203 -2.64 10.15 -4.63
C MET A 203 -2.16 11.18 -3.60
N PHE A 204 -0.92 11.65 -3.73
CA PHE A 204 -0.34 12.68 -2.87
C PHE A 204 -1.00 14.04 -3.08
N VAL A 205 -1.26 14.41 -4.34
CA VAL A 205 -2.01 15.64 -4.68
C VAL A 205 -3.43 15.59 -4.11
N LYS A 206 -4.03 14.40 -4.05
CA LYS A 206 -5.37 14.18 -3.47
C LYS A 206 -5.38 13.98 -1.96
N ASN A 207 -4.22 14.03 -1.30
CA ASN A 207 -4.05 13.71 0.12
C ASN A 207 -4.58 12.32 0.53
N THR A 208 -4.54 11.35 -0.39
CA THR A 208 -4.93 9.95 -0.17
C THR A 208 -3.70 9.06 -0.12
N PHE A 209 -3.07 8.92 1.05
CA PHE A 209 -1.78 8.21 1.18
C PHE A 209 -1.89 6.69 1.35
N ASP A 210 -3.11 6.19 1.53
CA ASP A 210 -3.38 4.78 1.78
C ASP A 210 -3.96 4.10 0.54
N VAL A 211 -3.40 2.94 0.18
CA VAL A 211 -3.93 2.06 -0.86
C VAL A 211 -4.71 0.92 -0.19
N PRO A 212 -6.05 0.94 -0.23
CA PRO A 212 -6.85 -0.16 0.33
C PRO A 212 -6.68 -1.42 -0.52
N LEU A 213 -6.47 -2.55 0.14
CA LEU A 213 -6.36 -3.86 -0.49
C LEU A 213 -7.67 -4.62 -0.23
N VAL A 214 -8.17 -5.37 -1.22
CA VAL A 214 -9.27 -6.30 -0.97
C VAL A 214 -8.67 -7.57 -0.41
N ASN A 215 -9.23 -8.06 0.68
CA ASN A 215 -8.67 -9.19 1.41
C ASN A 215 -9.76 -10.18 1.84
N SER A 216 -9.50 -11.47 1.66
CA SER A 216 -10.35 -12.54 2.18
C SER A 216 -9.63 -13.33 3.27
N TYR A 217 -10.29 -13.54 4.40
CA TYR A 217 -9.63 -13.98 5.62
C TYR A 217 -10.53 -14.77 6.58
N PHE A 218 -9.89 -15.52 7.47
CA PHE A 218 -10.50 -16.00 8.71
C PHE A 218 -10.08 -15.10 9.87
N SER A 219 -11.03 -14.77 10.74
CA SER A 219 -10.69 -14.17 12.03
C SER A 219 -10.01 -15.20 12.95
N LYS A 220 -9.36 -14.76 14.04
CA LYS A 220 -8.76 -15.69 15.02
C LYS A 220 -9.78 -16.70 15.57
N SER A 221 -11.03 -16.26 15.76
CA SER A 221 -12.10 -17.14 16.26
C SER A 221 -12.59 -18.13 15.20
N ASP A 222 -12.64 -17.73 13.93
CA ASP A 222 -12.96 -18.65 12.83
C ASP A 222 -11.87 -19.72 12.70
N TRP A 223 -10.60 -19.30 12.69
CA TRP A 223 -9.45 -20.20 12.63
C TRP A 223 -9.45 -21.22 13.77
N LYS A 224 -9.62 -20.75 15.02
CA LYS A 224 -9.66 -21.63 16.19
C LYS A 224 -10.80 -22.64 16.13
N ARG A 225 -11.99 -22.23 15.67
CA ARG A 225 -13.16 -23.12 15.64
C ARG A 225 -13.08 -24.15 14.51
N ILE A 226 -12.61 -23.74 13.34
CA ILE A 226 -12.66 -24.55 12.11
C ILE A 226 -11.37 -25.38 11.93
N ILE A 227 -10.21 -24.76 12.11
CA ILE A 227 -8.92 -25.44 11.87
C ILE A 227 -8.48 -26.18 13.14
N LEU A 228 -8.43 -25.50 14.28
CA LEU A 228 -7.99 -26.14 15.53
C LEU A 228 -9.09 -27.00 16.17
N GLY A 229 -10.36 -26.67 15.91
CA GLY A 229 -11.50 -27.48 16.27
C GLY A 229 -11.99 -28.33 15.10
N ASP A 230 -13.18 -28.90 15.28
CA ASP A 230 -13.91 -29.67 14.25
C ASP A 230 -15.30 -29.05 14.02
N SER A 231 -15.34 -27.71 13.95
CA SER A 231 -16.58 -26.97 13.74
C SER A 231 -17.21 -27.26 12.38
N LYS A 232 -18.54 -27.32 12.35
CA LYS A 232 -19.35 -27.40 11.14
C LYS A 232 -19.82 -26.01 10.64
N ASP A 233 -19.14 -24.93 11.03
CA ASP A 233 -19.49 -23.55 10.64
C ASP A 233 -19.20 -23.33 9.15
N GLU A 234 -20.23 -23.01 8.38
CA GLU A 234 -20.14 -22.75 6.94
C GLU A 234 -19.61 -21.34 6.60
N LEU A 235 -19.45 -20.49 7.63
CA LEU A 235 -19.08 -19.07 7.55
C LEU A 235 -20.04 -18.21 6.72
N ILE A 236 -21.34 -18.48 6.79
CA ILE A 236 -22.36 -17.63 6.16
C ILE A 236 -22.57 -16.38 7.02
N ARG A 237 -21.78 -15.34 6.76
CA ARG A 237 -21.94 -13.98 7.32
C ARG A 237 -22.30 -12.97 6.23
N MET A 238 -22.73 -11.78 6.63
CA MET A 238 -23.16 -10.71 5.72
C MET A 238 -22.02 -10.27 4.79
N GLU A 239 -20.81 -10.19 5.33
CA GLU A 239 -19.58 -9.81 4.66
C GLU A 239 -18.85 -10.97 3.97
N SER A 240 -19.44 -12.17 3.97
CA SER A 240 -18.78 -13.36 3.42
C SER A 240 -19.24 -13.67 2.00
N GLU A 241 -18.26 -13.92 1.13
CA GLU A 241 -18.46 -14.14 -0.30
C GLU A 241 -18.09 -15.58 -0.68
N ALA A 242 -18.89 -16.18 -1.58
CA ALA A 242 -18.66 -17.55 -2.05
C ALA A 242 -17.58 -17.62 -3.14
N GLU A 243 -17.60 -16.68 -4.10
CA GLU A 243 -16.71 -16.71 -5.27
C GLU A 243 -15.22 -16.67 -4.89
N PRO A 244 -14.75 -15.78 -3.99
CA PRO A 244 -13.33 -15.78 -3.59
C PRO A 244 -12.93 -17.12 -2.96
N TRP A 245 -13.81 -17.71 -2.15
CA TRP A 245 -13.55 -18.98 -1.49
C TRP A 245 -13.40 -20.15 -2.48
N ILE A 246 -14.28 -20.23 -3.48
CA ILE A 246 -14.21 -21.23 -4.55
C ILE A 246 -12.88 -21.11 -5.30
N LYS A 247 -12.52 -19.90 -5.75
CA LYS A 247 -11.26 -19.65 -6.49
C LYS A 247 -10.02 -19.98 -5.67
N TRP A 248 -10.05 -19.70 -4.37
CA TRP A 248 -8.96 -20.09 -3.49
C TRP A 248 -8.86 -21.61 -3.35
N LYS A 249 -9.97 -22.34 -3.14
CA LYS A 249 -9.97 -23.81 -3.08
C LYS A 249 -9.41 -24.44 -4.36
N GLU A 250 -9.85 -23.97 -5.53
CA GLU A 250 -9.33 -24.43 -6.83
C GLU A 250 -7.82 -24.21 -6.96
N SER A 251 -7.34 -23.02 -6.56
CA SER A 251 -5.91 -22.71 -6.55
C SER A 251 -5.15 -23.58 -5.56
N PHE A 252 -5.71 -23.83 -4.36
CA PHE A 252 -5.11 -24.69 -3.35
C PHE A 252 -4.93 -26.13 -3.83
N VAL A 253 -5.98 -26.72 -4.43
CA VAL A 253 -5.94 -28.08 -5.00
C VAL A 253 -4.90 -28.18 -6.10
N ARG A 254 -4.86 -27.18 -7.00
CA ARG A 254 -3.89 -27.12 -8.10
C ARG A 254 -2.44 -27.05 -7.60
N GLU A 255 -2.13 -26.09 -6.73
CA GLU A 255 -0.76 -25.88 -6.22
C GLU A 255 -0.25 -27.06 -5.39
N ASN A 256 -1.14 -27.71 -4.63
CA ASN A 256 -0.78 -28.87 -3.79
C ASN A 256 -0.94 -30.22 -4.50
N ARG A 257 -1.24 -30.23 -5.81
CA ARG A 257 -1.39 -31.45 -6.65
C ARG A 257 -2.36 -32.49 -6.07
N LEU A 258 -3.42 -32.01 -5.44
CA LEU A 258 -4.45 -32.89 -4.89
C LEU A 258 -5.36 -33.37 -6.03
N ARG A 259 -5.83 -34.62 -5.93
CA ARG A 259 -6.85 -35.13 -6.86
C ARG A 259 -8.17 -34.40 -6.55
N ALA A 260 -8.74 -33.76 -7.56
CA ALA A 260 -10.05 -33.12 -7.48
C ALA A 260 -11.16 -34.15 -7.24
#